data_AF-C8X1F1-F1
#
_entry.id   AF-C8X1F1-F1
#
_cell.length_a   1.000
_cell.length_b   1.000
_cell.length_c   1.000
_cell.angle_alpha   90.00
_cell.angle_beta   90.00
_cell.angle_gamma   90.00
#
_symmetry.space_group_name_H-M   'P 1'
#
loop_
_entity.id
_entity.type
_entity.pdbx_description
1 polymer ?
#
loop_
_entity_poly.entity_id
_entity_poly.type
_entity_poly.pdbx_seq_one_letter_code
_entity_poly.pdbx_strand_id
1 'polypeptide(L)'
;MPKKTIPYEIKMRAIGEVLAGVDRLTTVADRYDISPSHLSRQVSRIRRQHEYGKLDSQQQPDSEPPHKTQQESFQEILKEMKSISDQQQALYKKVENISACWLQAATGK
;
A
#
# COMPACT_ATOMS: atom_id res chain seq x y z
N MET A 1 -36.35 3.77 0.29
CA MET A 1 -35.39 3.35 1.33
C MET A 1 -34.03 3.97 1.02
N PRO A 2 -33.40 4.69 1.96
CA PRO A 2 -32.08 5.29 1.72
C PRO A 2 -31.01 4.20 1.56
N LYS A 3 -30.18 4.29 0.52
CA LYS A 3 -29.02 3.40 0.35
C LYS A 3 -28.02 3.72 1.46
N LYS A 4 -27.76 2.77 2.35
CA LYS A 4 -26.70 2.91 3.37
C LYS A 4 -25.35 3.03 2.65
N THR A 5 -24.74 4.20 2.74
CA THR A 5 -23.44 4.44 2.10
C THR A 5 -22.34 3.89 2.98
N ILE A 6 -21.79 2.75 2.58
CA ILE A 6 -20.64 2.14 3.26
C ILE A 6 -19.37 2.91 2.85
N PRO A 7 -18.54 3.35 3.82
CA PRO A 7 -17.25 4.01 3.55
C PRO A 7 -16.34 3.18 2.64
N TYR A 8 -15.52 3.87 1.84
CA TYR A 8 -14.61 3.21 0.89
C TYR A 8 -13.60 2.29 1.60
N GLU A 9 -13.04 2.74 2.72
CA GLU A 9 -12.06 1.98 3.52
C GLU A 9 -12.63 0.65 4.00
N ILE A 10 -13.90 0.65 4.44
CA ILE A 10 -14.60 -0.56 4.90
C ILE A 10 -14.79 -1.53 3.74
N LYS A 11 -15.15 -1.05 2.54
CA LYS A 11 -15.26 -1.88 1.34
C LYS A 11 -13.92 -2.51 0.97
N MET A 12 -12.83 -1.74 1.00
CA MET A 12 -11.50 -2.23 0.67
C MET A 12 -11.00 -3.27 1.67
N ARG A 13 -11.29 -3.10 2.96
CA ARG A 13 -10.97 -4.10 4.00
C ARG A 13 -11.73 -5.41 3.78
N ALA A 14 -13.04 -5.32 3.52
CA ALA A 14 -13.87 -6.50 3.23
C ALA A 14 -13.38 -7.27 1.98
N ILE A 15 -13.04 -6.56 0.90
CA ILE A 15 -12.46 -7.16 -0.30
C ILE A 15 -11.13 -7.85 0.02
N GLY A 16 -10.26 -7.18 0.78
CA GLY A 16 -8.95 -7.69 1.18
C GLY A 16 -9.04 -9.00 1.96
N GLU A 17 -9.95 -9.08 2.94
CA GLU A 17 -10.18 -10.30 3.73
C GLU A 17 -10.63 -11.49 2.87
N VAL A 18 -11.54 -11.25 1.92
CA VAL A 18 -11.99 -12.30 0.98
C VAL A 18 -10.88 -12.73 0.02
N LEU A 19 -10.07 -11.80 -0.47
CA LEU A 19 -8.96 -12.11 -1.38
C LEU A 19 -7.82 -12.84 -0.68
N ALA A 20 -7.51 -12.47 0.56
CA ALA A 20 -6.49 -13.12 1.38
C ALA A 20 -6.93 -14.50 1.90
N GLY A 21 -8.21 -14.88 1.72
CA GLY A 21 -8.75 -16.16 2.20
C GLY A 21 -8.87 -16.23 3.73
N VAL A 22 -8.90 -15.06 4.40
CA VAL A 22 -9.01 -14.97 5.86
C VAL A 22 -10.35 -15.50 6.34
N ASP A 23 -11.42 -15.25 5.57
CA ASP A 23 -12.77 -15.68 5.90
C ASP A 23 -13.60 -15.97 4.63
N ARG A 24 -14.74 -16.66 4.82
CA ARG A 24 -15.71 -16.90 3.74
C ARG A 24 -16.40 -15.59 3.35
N LEU A 25 -16.68 -15.45 2.05
CA LEU A 25 -17.32 -14.26 1.48
C LEU A 25 -18.62 -13.87 2.20
N THR A 26 -19.45 -14.84 2.58
CA THR A 26 -20.70 -14.61 3.31
C THR A 26 -20.44 -14.05 4.71
N THR A 27 -19.45 -14.60 5.43
CA THR A 27 -19.05 -14.13 6.76
C THR A 27 -18.54 -12.69 6.72
N VAL A 28 -17.72 -12.37 5.71
CA VAL A 28 -17.19 -11.00 5.53
C VAL A 28 -18.30 -10.04 5.12
N ALA A 29 -19.21 -10.46 4.24
CA ALA A 29 -20.35 -9.67 3.81
C ALA A 29 -21.25 -9.30 5.00
N ASP A 30 -21.58 -10.26 5.86
CA ASP A 30 -22.40 -10.04 7.06
C ASP A 30 -21.68 -9.14 8.07
N ARG A 31 -20.37 -9.35 8.30
CA ARG A 31 -19.55 -8.54 9.23
C ARG A 31 -19.54 -7.06 8.86
N TYR A 32 -19.47 -6.76 7.56
CA TYR A 32 -19.36 -5.39 7.06
C TYR A 32 -20.70 -4.79 6.60
N ASP A 33 -21.80 -5.51 6.79
CA ASP A 33 -23.14 -5.12 6.31
C ASP A 33 -23.15 -4.79 4.81
N ILE A 34 -22.38 -5.56 4.03
CA ILE A 34 -22.27 -5.46 2.57
C ILE A 34 -23.08 -6.60 1.96
N SER A 35 -23.88 -6.31 0.93
CA SER A 35 -24.55 -7.38 0.19
C SER A 35 -23.53 -8.40 -0.38
N PRO A 36 -23.69 -9.72 -0.13
CA PRO A 36 -22.76 -10.74 -0.62
C PRO A 36 -22.54 -10.68 -2.13
N SER A 37 -23.60 -10.41 -2.91
CA SER A 37 -23.52 -10.28 -4.37
C SER A 37 -22.72 -9.04 -4.80
N HIS A 38 -22.79 -7.95 -4.04
CA HIS A 38 -22.00 -6.75 -4.28
C HIS A 38 -20.52 -7.00 -3.99
N LEU A 39 -20.21 -7.62 -2.85
CA LEU A 39 -18.84 -7.97 -2.47
C LEU A 39 -18.23 -8.96 -3.46
N SER A 40 -18.98 -10.01 -3.85
CA SER A 40 -18.55 -10.98 -4.86
C SER A 40 -18.25 -10.30 -6.20
N ARG A 41 -19.10 -9.38 -6.66
CA ARG A 41 -18.87 -8.67 -7.93
C ARG A 41 -17.57 -7.87 -7.90
N GLN A 42 -17.27 -7.20 -6.77
CA GLN A 42 -16.04 -6.43 -6.63
C GLN A 42 -14.80 -7.33 -6.55
N VAL A 43 -14.85 -8.39 -5.76
CA VAL A 43 -13.77 -9.40 -5.66
C VAL A 43 -13.50 -10.03 -7.03
N SER A 44 -14.53 -10.46 -7.76
CA SER A 44 -14.38 -11.03 -9.11
C SER A 44 -13.88 -10.02 -10.14
N ARG A 45 -14.17 -8.73 -9.99
CA ARG A 45 -13.61 -7.68 -10.85
C ARG A 45 -12.11 -7.52 -10.61
N ILE A 46 -11.69 -7.51 -9.35
CA ILE A 46 -10.27 -7.37 -8.97
C ILE A 46 -9.48 -8.61 -9.39
N ARG A 47 -10.01 -9.82 -9.17
CA ARG A 47 -9.38 -11.06 -9.63
C ARG A 47 -9.19 -11.05 -11.15
N ARG A 48 -10.23 -10.67 -11.90
CA ARG A 48 -10.13 -10.54 -13.36
C ARG A 48 -9.10 -9.49 -13.77
N GLN A 49 -9.08 -8.31 -13.18
CA GLN A 49 -8.07 -7.29 -13.50
C GLN A 49 -6.64 -7.78 -13.23
N HIS A 50 -6.45 -8.53 -12.15
CA HIS A 50 -5.15 -9.12 -11.83
C HIS A 50 -4.77 -10.26 -12.80
N GLU A 51 -5.75 -11.03 -13.27
CA GLU A 51 -5.55 -12.09 -14.26
C GLU A 51 -5.28 -11.52 -15.66
N TYR A 52 -6.03 -10.48 -16.07
CA TYR A 52 -5.76 -9.71 -17.30
C TYR A 52 -4.39 -9.02 -17.24
N GLY A 53 -4.01 -8.40 -16.12
CA GLY A 53 -2.68 -7.82 -15.97
C GLY A 53 -1.55 -8.87 -16.03
N LYS A 54 -1.80 -10.10 -15.58
CA LYS A 54 -0.86 -11.22 -15.73
C LYS A 54 -0.81 -11.77 -17.17
N LEU A 55 -1.94 -11.78 -17.87
CA LEU A 55 -2.02 -12.17 -19.28
C LEU A 55 -1.34 -11.13 -20.19
N ASP A 56 -1.54 -9.83 -19.93
CA ASP A 56 -0.83 -8.74 -20.62
C ASP A 56 0.69 -8.83 -20.37
N SER A 57 1.10 -9.25 -19.17
CA SER A 57 2.52 -9.50 -18.84
C SER A 57 3.10 -10.76 -19.52
N GLN A 58 2.25 -11.70 -19.95
CA GLN A 58 2.67 -12.94 -20.63
C GLN A 58 2.51 -12.89 -22.16
N GLN A 59 1.86 -11.86 -22.72
CA GLN A 59 1.61 -11.70 -24.15
C GLN A 59 2.25 -10.43 -24.76
N GLN A 60 3.37 -9.93 -24.23
CA GLN A 60 4.18 -8.98 -25.00
C GLN A 60 5.13 -9.72 -25.95
N PRO A 61 4.84 -9.76 -27.27
CA PRO A 61 5.89 -9.89 -28.26
C PRO A 61 6.67 -8.57 -28.35
N ASP A 62 7.97 -8.67 -28.59
CA ASP A 62 8.94 -7.60 -28.89
C ASP A 62 8.35 -6.41 -29.66
N SER A 63 7.85 -5.41 -28.95
CA SER A 63 7.52 -4.10 -29.52
C SER A 63 7.82 -3.04 -28.47
N GLU A 64 8.69 -2.11 -28.84
CA GLU A 64 9.35 -1.08 -28.02
C GLU A 64 8.44 -0.21 -27.12
N PRO A 65 9.02 0.49 -26.11
CA PRO A 65 8.45 0.56 -24.76
C PRO A 65 7.62 1.84 -24.49
N PRO A 66 6.47 1.74 -23.82
CA PRO A 66 5.94 2.83 -23.00
C PRO A 66 6.51 2.78 -21.56
N HIS A 67 7.72 2.21 -21.40
CA HIS A 67 8.27 1.80 -20.10
C HIS A 67 9.30 2.77 -19.51
N LYS A 68 9.71 3.83 -20.25
CA LYS A 68 10.70 4.79 -19.74
C LYS A 68 10.12 5.75 -18.70
N THR A 69 8.98 6.37 -18.98
CA THR A 69 8.41 7.40 -18.09
C THR A 69 7.97 6.82 -16.73
N GLN A 70 7.45 5.60 -16.73
CA GLN A 70 7.07 4.93 -15.49
C GLN A 70 8.30 4.46 -14.71
N GLN A 71 9.32 3.94 -15.38
CA GLN A 71 10.57 3.53 -14.73
C GLN A 71 11.39 4.71 -14.20
N GLU A 72 11.38 5.85 -14.92
CA GLU A 72 11.96 7.12 -14.47
C GLU A 72 11.24 7.64 -13.22
N SER A 73 9.90 7.62 -13.21
CA SER A 73 9.12 8.01 -12.02
C SER A 73 9.39 7.11 -10.82
N PHE A 74 9.53 5.80 -11.02
CA PHE A 74 9.90 4.88 -9.94
C PHE A 74 11.32 5.11 -9.43
N GLN A 75 12.28 5.44 -10.30
CA GLN A 75 13.64 5.76 -9.87
C GLN A 75 13.73 7.10 -9.11
N GLU A 76 12.92 8.10 -9.50
CA GLU A 76 12.81 9.34 -8.74
C GLU A 76 12.23 9.09 -7.34
N ILE A 77 11.16 8.29 -7.23
CA ILE A 77 10.57 7.90 -5.94
C ILE A 77 11.61 7.17 -5.07
N LEU A 78 12.39 6.25 -5.63
CA LEU A 78 13.43 5.53 -4.88
C LEU A 78 14.56 6.45 -4.41
N LYS A 79 14.95 7.44 -5.22
CA LYS A 79 15.94 8.46 -4.82
C LYS A 79 15.40 9.35 -3.70
N GLU A 80 14.13 9.74 -3.79
CA GLU A 80 13.47 10.57 -2.78
C GLU A 80 13.35 9.82 -1.44
N MET A 81 12.94 8.55 -1.48
CA MET A 81 12.91 7.68 -0.29
C MET A 81 14.29 7.52 0.35
N LYS A 82 15.34 7.34 -0.45
CA LYS A 82 16.72 7.27 0.06
C LYS A 82 17.15 8.59 0.71
N SER A 83 16.84 9.72 0.09
CA SER A 83 17.15 11.03 0.65
C SER A 83 16.46 11.26 1.99
N ILE A 84 15.19 10.86 2.12
CA ILE A 84 14.44 10.93 3.39
C ILE A 84 15.11 10.04 4.45
N SER A 85 15.52 8.83 4.10
CA SER A 85 16.25 7.93 5.01
C SER A 85 17.57 8.53 5.49
N ASP A 86 18.36 9.11 4.59
CA ASP A 86 19.64 9.75 4.93
C ASP A 86 19.43 10.95 5.86
N GLN A 87 18.38 11.75 5.63
CA GLN A 87 17.99 12.86 6.51
C GLN A 87 17.56 12.38 7.89
N GLN A 88 16.78 11.30 7.98
CA GLN A 88 16.39 10.70 9.26
C GLN A 88 17.61 10.21 10.04
N GLN A 89 18.57 9.56 9.37
CA GLN A 89 19.80 9.12 10.01
C GLN A 89 20.66 10.30 10.50
N ALA A 90 20.70 11.40 9.74
CA ALA A 90 21.39 12.62 10.16
C ALA A 90 20.71 13.28 11.38
N LEU A 91 19.37 13.30 11.41
CA LEU A 91 18.61 13.79 12.57
C LEU A 91 18.85 12.91 13.80
N TYR A 92 18.86 11.59 13.64
CA TYR A 92 19.14 10.66 14.72
C TYR A 92 20.53 10.92 15.33
N LYS A 93 21.58 11.07 14.50
CA LYS A 93 22.92 11.44 14.97
C LYS A 93 22.96 12.79 15.68
N LYS A 94 22.19 13.78 15.22
CA LYS A 94 22.08 15.07 15.91
C LYS A 94 21.45 14.93 17.29
N VAL A 95 20.40 14.12 17.42
CA VAL A 95 19.75 13.85 18.70
C VAL A 95 20.69 13.12 19.64
N GLU A 96 21.43 12.11 19.16
CA GLU A 96 22.47 11.43 19.95
C GLU A 96 23.54 12.42 20.44
N ASN A 97 24.05 13.29 19.57
CA ASN A 97 25.05 14.30 19.97
C ASN A 97 24.51 15.29 20.99
N ILE A 98 23.28 15.78 20.81
CA ILE A 98 22.62 16.66 21.78
C ILE A 98 22.48 15.93 23.12
N SER A 99 22.00 14.68 23.10
CA SER A 99 21.85 13.88 24.32
C SER A 99 23.18 13.67 25.05
N ALA A 100 24.28 13.44 24.31
CA ALA A 100 25.62 13.30 24.86
C ALA A 100 26.13 14.62 25.46
N CYS A 101 25.88 15.76 24.81
CA CYS A 101 26.21 17.09 25.35
C CYS A 101 25.45 17.39 26.64
N TRP A 102 24.15 17.08 26.71
CA TRP A 102 23.36 17.23 27.95
C TRP A 102 23.88 16.32 29.06
N LEU A 103 24.26 15.09 28.73
CA LEU A 103 24.83 14.16 29.71
C LEU A 103 26.15 14.67 30.28
N GLN A 104 27.04 15.20 29.43
CA GLN A 104 28.31 15.81 29.85
C GLN A 104 28.10 17.06 30.71
N ALA A 105 27.17 17.93 30.31
CA ALA A 105 26.81 19.12 31.09
C ALA A 105 26.21 18.75 32.47
N ALA A 106 25.45 17.64 32.55
CA ALA A 106 24.88 17.15 33.79
C ALA A 106 25.90 16.44 34.71
N THR A 107 26.97 15.86 34.16
CA THR A 107 28.01 15.15 34.93
C THR A 107 29.21 16.02 35.32
N GLY A 108 29.23 17.31 34.96
CA GLY A 108 30.16 18.30 35.52
C GLY A 108 31.64 18.07 35.21
N LYS A 109 31.96 17.58 34.00
CA LYS A 109 33.31 17.63 33.43
C LYS A 109 33.38 18.63 32.28
#